data_AF-A0A438E8D8-F1
#
_entry.id   AF-A0A438E8D8-F1
#
_cell.length_a   1.000
_cell.length_b   1.000
_cell.length_c   1.000
_cell.angle_alpha   90.00
_cell.angle_beta   90.00
_cell.angle_gamma   90.00
#
_symmetry.space_group_name_H-M   'P 1'
#
loop_
_entity.id
_entity.type
_entity.pdbx_description
1 polymer ?
#
loop_
_entity_poly.entity_id
_entity_poly.type
_entity_poly.pdbx_seq_one_letter_code
_entity_poly.pdbx_strand_id
1 'polypeptide(L)'
;MVPLPLPLPAVHGLPDSAESTSELPFHVFPNLKRAYDQLQLPLTEFLENSDVNWLIYDFAPHWLPPIASRLGINSVFFSILCRDPSLWETRGTHLTVTRDTCYQPDHHHPDSPKDMHDDGSPIRTASRKGK
;
A
#
# COMPACT_ATOMS: atom_id res chain seq x y z
N MET A 1 21.61 19.68 13.41
CA MET A 1 20.48 19.10 12.65
C MET A 1 19.79 20.28 11.98
N VAL A 2 19.88 20.38 10.65
CA VAL A 2 19.20 21.46 9.91
C VAL A 2 17.69 21.12 9.91
N PRO A 3 16.81 22.05 10.32
CA PRO A 3 15.37 21.79 10.28
C PRO A 3 14.93 21.57 8.84
N LEU A 4 14.21 20.47 8.60
CA LEU A 4 13.63 20.17 7.30
C LEU A 4 12.43 21.12 7.09
N PRO A 5 12.42 21.98 6.07
CA PRO A 5 11.42 23.03 5.91
C PRO A 5 10.11 22.46 5.30
N LEU A 6 9.49 21.51 5.99
CA LEU A 6 8.24 20.85 5.59
C LEU A 6 7.17 21.05 6.66
N PRO A 7 6.69 22.28 6.89
CA PRO A 7 5.63 22.54 7.86
C PRO A 7 4.35 21.84 7.41
N LEU A 8 3.60 21.29 8.38
CA LEU A 8 2.32 20.65 8.08
C LEU A 8 1.31 21.71 7.56
N PRO A 9 0.71 21.52 6.37
CA PRO A 9 -0.24 22.48 5.82
C PRO A 9 -1.52 22.57 6.66
N ALA A 10 -2.04 23.78 6.82
CA ALA A 10 -3.32 23.99 7.49
C ALA A 10 -4.46 23.38 6.66
N VAL A 11 -5.32 22.59 7.32
CA VAL A 11 -6.48 21.92 6.71
C VAL A 11 -7.71 22.12 7.57
N HIS A 12 -8.85 22.39 6.94
CA HIS A 12 -10.13 22.54 7.65
C HIS A 12 -10.43 21.30 8.51
N GLY A 13 -10.75 21.54 9.80
CA GLY A 13 -11.06 20.50 10.76
C GLY A 13 -9.84 19.83 11.40
N LEU A 14 -8.63 20.38 11.20
CA LEU A 14 -7.42 20.04 11.95
C LEU A 14 -7.04 21.24 12.85
N PRO A 15 -6.81 21.04 14.16
CA PRO A 15 -6.30 22.10 15.04
C PRO A 15 -4.90 22.58 14.60
N ASP A 16 -4.62 23.87 14.67
CA ASP A 16 -3.36 24.47 14.21
C ASP A 16 -2.09 23.92 14.90
N SER A 17 -2.23 23.43 16.14
CA SER A 17 -1.12 22.87 16.92
C SER A 17 -0.96 21.36 16.77
N ALA A 18 -1.85 20.68 16.04
CA ALA A 18 -1.87 19.23 15.97
C ALA A 18 -1.01 18.71 14.82
N GLU A 19 0.10 18.07 15.16
CA GLU A 19 1.04 17.46 14.21
C GLU A 19 1.17 15.94 14.42
N SER A 20 0.53 15.40 15.46
CA SER A 20 0.60 13.98 15.80
C SER A 20 -0.78 13.33 15.96
N THR A 21 -0.86 12.04 15.62
CA THR A 21 -2.04 11.20 15.90
C THR A 21 -2.33 11.09 17.41
N SER A 22 -1.33 11.26 18.27
CA SER A 22 -1.51 11.25 19.73
C SER A 22 -2.29 12.45 20.27
N GLU A 23 -2.34 13.54 19.50
CA GLU A 23 -2.98 14.81 19.90
C GLU A 23 -4.45 14.87 19.48
N LEU A 24 -4.92 13.86 18.75
CA LEU A 24 -6.19 13.89 18.07
C LEU A 24 -7.08 12.70 18.46
N PRO A 25 -8.40 12.90 18.51
CA PRO A 25 -9.32 11.78 18.50
C PRO A 25 -9.37 11.12 17.11
N PHE A 26 -9.65 9.83 17.06
CA PHE A 26 -9.63 9.02 15.82
C PHE A 26 -10.43 9.61 14.64
N HIS A 27 -11.57 10.26 14.91
CA HIS A 27 -12.41 10.84 13.87
C HIS A 27 -11.76 12.03 13.15
N VAL A 28 -10.71 12.64 13.71
CA VAL A 28 -9.97 13.76 13.12
C VAL A 28 -8.75 13.29 12.31
N PHE A 29 -8.31 12.03 12.48
CA PHE A 29 -7.16 11.47 11.75
C PHE A 29 -7.24 11.64 10.22
N PRO A 30 -8.42 11.56 9.56
CA PRO A 30 -8.52 11.83 8.12
C PRO A 30 -8.07 13.25 7.73
N ASN A 31 -8.27 14.25 8.59
CA ASN A 31 -7.83 15.62 8.33
C ASN A 31 -6.30 15.75 8.48
N LEU A 32 -5.72 15.10 9.50
CA LEU A 32 -4.27 15.01 9.65
C LEU A 32 -3.64 14.30 8.44
N LYS A 33 -4.23 13.19 7.99
CA LYS A 33 -3.79 12.48 6.79
C LYS A 33 -3.86 13.37 5.54
N ARG A 34 -4.93 14.16 5.37
CA ARG A 34 -5.07 15.11 4.26
C ARG A 34 -3.99 16.19 4.29
N ALA A 35 -3.67 16.74 5.46
CA ALA A 35 -2.59 17.69 5.62
C ALA A 35 -1.24 17.07 5.27
N TYR A 36 -0.99 15.86 5.79
CA TYR A 36 0.23 15.10 5.52
C TYR A 36 0.39 14.77 4.02
N ASP A 37 -0.69 14.42 3.32
CA ASP A 37 -0.64 14.14 1.87
C ASP A 37 -0.29 15.38 1.03
N GLN A 38 -0.58 16.58 1.51
CA GLN A 38 -0.14 17.82 0.84
C GLN A 38 1.38 18.04 0.93
N LEU A 39 2.09 17.30 1.79
CA LEU A 39 3.55 17.31 1.82
C LEU A 39 4.19 16.56 0.65
N GLN A 40 3.41 15.86 -0.18
CA GLN A 40 3.93 15.12 -1.33
C GLN A 40 4.79 15.99 -2.24
N LEU A 41 4.27 17.14 -2.69
CA LEU A 41 5.00 18.05 -3.58
C LEU A 41 6.28 18.60 -2.94
N PRO A 42 6.23 19.27 -1.77
CA PRO A 42 7.43 19.86 -1.19
C PRO A 42 8.46 18.81 -0.76
N LEU A 43 8.04 17.60 -0.35
CA LEU A 43 8.99 16.51 -0.10
C LEU A 43 9.63 16.00 -1.41
N THR A 44 8.86 15.92 -2.51
CA THR A 44 9.41 15.54 -3.82
C THR A 44 10.47 16.53 -4.26
N GLU A 45 10.17 17.83 -4.21
CA GLU A 45 11.10 18.90 -4.57
C GLU A 45 12.35 18.87 -3.68
N PHE A 46 12.19 18.62 -2.38
CA PHE A 46 13.31 18.45 -1.48
C PHE A 46 14.21 17.28 -1.90
N LEU A 47 13.62 16.11 -2.16
CA LEU A 47 14.37 14.91 -2.55
C LEU A 47 15.12 15.12 -3.87
N GLU A 48 14.48 15.75 -4.86
CA GLU A 48 15.08 16.09 -6.16
C GLU A 48 16.29 17.01 -6.05
N ASN A 49 16.32 17.87 -5.03
CA ASN A 49 17.38 18.84 -4.79
C ASN A 49 18.33 18.44 -3.66
N SER A 50 18.33 17.17 -3.25
CA SER A 50 19.14 16.66 -2.13
C SER A 50 20.01 15.47 -2.55
N ASP A 51 21.08 15.21 -1.80
CA ASP A 51 21.94 14.04 -1.98
C ASP A 51 21.42 12.78 -1.25
N VAL A 52 20.11 12.71 -0.96
CA VAL A 52 19.50 11.57 -0.24
C VAL A 52 19.56 10.31 -1.11
N ASN A 53 20.19 9.26 -0.58
CA ASN A 53 20.38 7.98 -1.26
C ASN A 53 19.57 6.82 -0.64
N TRP A 54 19.08 7.01 0.58
CA TRP A 54 18.28 6.04 1.32
C TRP A 54 17.09 6.72 1.98
N LEU A 55 15.93 6.08 1.85
CA LEU A 55 14.68 6.52 2.43
C LEU A 55 14.11 5.42 3.32
N ILE A 56 13.84 5.72 4.59
CA ILE A 56 13.12 4.82 5.49
C ILE A 56 11.76 5.45 5.74
N TYR A 57 10.68 4.73 5.43
CA TYR A 57 9.31 5.26 5.51
C TYR A 57 8.34 4.21 6.02
N ASP A 58 7.20 4.65 6.54
CA ASP A 58 6.15 3.78 7.04
C ASP A 58 4.94 3.64 6.10
N PHE A 59 3.77 3.25 6.61
CA PHE A 59 2.56 3.05 5.83
C PHE A 59 1.77 4.35 5.52
N ALA A 60 2.11 5.48 6.14
CA ALA A 60 1.36 6.72 5.94
C ALA A 60 1.55 7.34 4.53
N PRO A 61 2.78 7.48 4.00
CA PRO A 61 3.01 8.14 2.71
C PRO A 61 2.86 7.16 1.53
N HIS A 62 1.63 6.78 1.20
CA HIS A 62 1.32 5.94 0.03
C HIS A 62 1.86 6.48 -1.30
N TRP A 63 2.08 7.80 -1.39
CA TRP A 63 2.64 8.49 -2.56
C TRP A 63 4.17 8.43 -2.65
N LEU A 64 4.88 8.08 -1.57
CA LEU A 64 6.34 8.13 -1.51
C LEU A 64 7.07 6.98 -2.23
N PRO A 65 6.62 5.72 -2.18
CA PRO A 65 7.24 4.63 -2.93
C PRO A 65 7.42 4.92 -4.43
N PRO A 66 6.41 5.39 -5.19
CA PRO A 66 6.60 5.69 -6.61
C PRO A 66 7.55 6.87 -6.84
N ILE A 67 7.62 7.85 -5.92
CA ILE A 67 8.58 8.96 -6.01
C ILE A 67 10.01 8.45 -5.79
N ALA A 68 10.25 7.67 -4.73
CA ALA A 68 11.57 7.09 -4.46
C ALA A 68 12.07 6.25 -5.66
N SER A 69 11.18 5.43 -6.23
CA SER A 69 11.48 4.65 -7.44
C SER A 69 11.82 5.53 -8.64
N ARG A 70 11.09 6.64 -8.85
CA ARG A 70 11.34 7.57 -9.97
C ARG A 70 12.67 8.29 -9.83
N LEU A 71 13.06 8.62 -8.60
CA LEU A 71 14.31 9.33 -8.29
C LEU A 71 15.52 8.39 -8.15
N GLY A 72 15.33 7.07 -8.22
CA GLY A 72 16.40 6.09 -8.04
C GLY A 72 16.94 6.01 -6.61
N ILE A 73 16.11 6.38 -5.62
CA ILE A 73 16.48 6.38 -4.20
C ILE A 73 16.19 4.99 -3.60
N ASN A 74 17.18 4.39 -2.94
CA ASN A 74 16.97 3.14 -2.23
C ASN A 74 15.98 3.37 -1.08
N SER A 75 15.06 2.43 -0.85
CA SER A 75 14.06 2.63 0.19
C SER A 75 13.76 1.39 1.02
N VAL A 76 13.37 1.62 2.27
CA VAL A 76 13.03 0.59 3.25
C VAL A 76 11.66 0.91 3.83
N PHE A 77 10.76 -0.07 3.77
CA PHE A 77 9.43 0.03 4.35
C PHE A 77 9.43 -0.45 5.81
N PHE A 78 8.91 0.38 6.71
CA PHE A 78 8.78 0.10 8.14
C PHE A 78 7.31 0.02 8.53
N SER A 79 6.89 -1.07 9.19
CA SER A 79 5.53 -1.19 9.72
C SER A 79 5.55 -1.61 11.17
N ILE A 80 4.85 -0.84 12.01
CA ILE A 80 4.49 -1.25 13.37
C ILE A 80 3.25 -2.15 13.40
N LEU A 81 2.48 -2.19 12.32
CA LEU A 81 1.29 -3.02 12.19
C LEU A 81 1.72 -4.44 11.79
N CYS A 82 1.40 -5.41 12.63
CA CYS A 82 1.60 -6.82 12.32
C CYS A 82 0.45 -7.32 11.44
N ARG A 83 0.76 -7.90 10.27
CA ARG A 83 -0.25 -8.45 9.34
C ARG A 83 -0.79 -9.83 9.79
N ASP A 84 -0.37 -10.34 10.94
CA ASP A 84 -0.86 -11.61 11.46
C ASP A 84 -1.64 -11.41 12.76
N PRO A 85 -2.98 -11.56 12.75
CA PRO A 85 -3.80 -11.48 13.96
C PRO A 85 -3.55 -12.63 14.94
N SER A 86 -2.86 -13.71 14.53
CA SER A 86 -2.48 -14.82 15.42
C SER A 86 -1.20 -14.54 16.21
N LEU A 87 -0.49 -13.45 15.92
CA LEU A 87 0.83 -13.14 16.47
C LEU A 87 0.79 -12.14 17.63
N TRP A 88 -0.15 -12.26 18.56
CA TRP A 88 -0.01 -11.60 19.87
C TRP A 88 0.91 -12.40 20.81
N GLU A 89 1.32 -13.61 20.39
CA GLU A 89 2.06 -14.56 21.23
C GLU A 89 3.58 -14.59 20.96
N THR A 90 4.10 -13.87 19.96
CA THR A 90 5.56 -13.85 19.68
C THR A 90 6.10 -12.43 19.51
N ARG A 91 7.00 -12.07 20.42
CA ARG A 91 7.68 -10.76 20.53
C ARG A 91 8.51 -10.45 19.27
N GLY A 92 8.10 -9.44 18.50
CA GLY A 92 9.00 -8.76 17.54
C GLY A 92 8.28 -7.99 16.44
N THR A 93 8.46 -6.67 16.40
CA THR A 93 8.14 -5.82 15.24
C THR A 93 9.02 -6.21 14.05
N HIS A 94 8.44 -6.72 12.97
CA HIS A 94 9.17 -7.17 11.78
C HIS A 94 9.57 -5.98 10.89
N LEU A 95 10.88 -5.79 10.68
CA LEU A 95 11.43 -4.83 9.70
C LEU A 95 11.53 -5.52 8.34
N THR A 96 10.90 -4.97 7.30
CA THR A 96 11.01 -5.52 5.93
C THR A 96 11.91 -4.61 5.09
N VAL A 97 13.15 -5.05 4.86
CA VAL A 97 14.05 -4.37 3.91
C VAL A 97 13.73 -4.87 2.50
N THR A 98 12.90 -4.15 1.76
CA THR A 98 12.66 -4.44 0.34
C THR A 98 13.77 -3.83 -0.50
N ARG A 99 14.70 -4.66 -0.98
CA ARG A 99 15.62 -4.26 -2.04
C ARG A 99 14.93 -4.56 -3.38
N ASP A 100 14.56 -3.49 -4.07
CA ASP A 100 14.03 -3.41 -5.45
C ASP A 100 12.61 -3.95 -5.75
N THR A 101 11.78 -3.01 -6.21
CA THR A 101 10.56 -3.12 -7.04
C THR A 101 9.50 -4.17 -6.66
N CYS A 102 8.41 -3.71 -6.03
CA CYS A 102 7.10 -4.35 -6.15
C CYS A 102 6.04 -3.31 -6.54
N TYR A 103 6.01 -2.90 -7.81
CA TYR A 103 4.75 -2.54 -8.43
C TYR A 103 3.95 -3.85 -8.57
N GLN A 104 2.78 -3.93 -7.96
CA GLN A 104 1.83 -5.02 -8.21
C GLN A 104 0.73 -4.46 -9.12
N PRO A 105 0.73 -4.80 -10.43
CA PRO A 105 -0.42 -4.57 -11.29
C PRO A 105 -1.58 -5.49 -10.87
N ASP A 106 -2.79 -5.09 -11.28
CA ASP A 106 -4.10 -5.55 -10.84
C ASP A 106 -4.23 -7.04 -10.48
N HIS A 107 -4.86 -7.29 -9.34
CA HIS A 107 -5.31 -8.61 -8.90
C HIS A 107 -6.39 -9.16 -9.83
N HIS A 108 -5.98 -9.84 -10.91
CA HIS A 108 -6.82 -10.85 -11.54
C HIS A 108 -6.91 -12.06 -10.60
N HIS A 109 -8.07 -12.23 -9.98
CA HIS A 109 -8.45 -13.36 -9.14
C HIS A 109 -8.55 -14.65 -9.98
N PRO A 110 -7.72 -15.69 -9.76
CA PRO A 110 -8.02 -17.02 -10.24
C PRO A 110 -8.78 -17.82 -9.18
N ASP A 111 -9.60 -18.76 -9.66
CA ASP A 111 -10.20 -19.88 -8.94
C ASP A 111 -11.51 -19.61 -8.18
N SER A 112 -12.62 -19.76 -8.93
CA SER A 112 -13.78 -20.51 -8.43
C SER A 112 -13.66 -21.97 -8.88
N PRO A 113 -13.47 -22.93 -7.97
CA PRO A 113 -13.61 -24.34 -8.32
C PRO A 113 -15.02 -24.84 -8.01
N LYS A 114 -15.64 -25.51 -8.98
CA LYS A 114 -16.34 -26.78 -8.76
C LYS A 114 -16.69 -27.40 -10.11
N ASP A 115 -15.90 -28.39 -10.47
CA ASP A 115 -16.30 -29.47 -11.35
C ASP A 115 -17.65 -30.04 -10.89
N MET A 116 -18.63 -30.03 -11.78
CA MET A 116 -19.68 -31.03 -11.79
C MET A 116 -19.66 -31.64 -13.19
N HIS A 117 -19.00 -32.79 -13.28
CA HIS A 117 -19.26 -33.75 -14.33
C HIS A 117 -20.69 -34.29 -14.14
N ASP A 118 -21.54 -34.11 -15.15
CA ASP A 118 -22.70 -34.97 -15.36
C ASP A 118 -22.73 -35.38 -16.83
N ASP A 119 -22.45 -36.65 -17.04
CA ASP A 119 -22.41 -37.37 -18.30
C ASP A 119 -23.86 -37.66 -18.73
N GLY A 120 -24.37 -36.86 -19.65
CA GLY A 120 -25.78 -36.90 -20.09
C GLY A 120 -25.93 -36.73 -21.60
N SER A 121 -25.37 -37.65 -22.39
CA SER A 121 -25.77 -37.84 -23.80
C SER A 121 -25.62 -39.32 -24.13
N PRO A 122 -26.62 -39.95 -24.78
CA PRO A 122 -26.75 -39.81 -26.25
C PRO A 122 -28.24 -39.84 -26.70
N ILE A 123 -28.68 -39.69 -27.96
CA ILE A 123 -28.35 -40.44 -29.18
C ILE A 123 -28.93 -39.66 -30.38
N ARG A 124 -28.11 -39.45 -31.41
CA ARG A 124 -28.56 -39.07 -32.77
C ARG A 124 -29.17 -40.30 -33.45
N THR A 125 -30.43 -40.23 -33.85
CA THR A 125 -31.05 -41.25 -34.71
C THR A 125 -30.46 -41.16 -36.12
N ALA A 126 -29.76 -42.21 -36.55
CA ALA A 126 -29.45 -42.46 -37.95
C ALA A 126 -30.04 -43.82 -38.35
N SER A 127 -31.06 -43.80 -39.20
CA SER A 127 -31.68 -44.96 -39.80
C SER A 127 -30.88 -45.40 -41.03
N ARG A 128 -30.43 -46.66 -41.07
CA ARG A 128 -30.20 -47.41 -42.31
C ARG A 128 -30.03 -48.93 -42.09
N LYS A 129 -31.11 -49.66 -42.38
CA LYS A 129 -31.25 -50.80 -43.33
C LYS A 129 -30.42 -52.09 -43.12
N GLY A 130 -31.13 -53.23 -43.00
CA GLY A 130 -30.77 -54.45 -43.74
C GLY A 130 -31.04 -55.81 -43.09
N LYS A 131 -32.02 -56.53 -43.67
CA LYS A 131 -32.35 -57.97 -43.61
C LYS A 131 -33.07 -58.52 -42.38
#